data_AF-A0A920F039-F1
#
_entry.id   AF-A0A920F039-F1
#
_cell.length_a   1.000
_cell.length_b   1.000
_cell.length_c   1.000
_cell.angle_alpha   90.00
_cell.angle_beta   90.00
_cell.angle_gamma   90.00
#
_symmetry.space_group_name_H-M   'P 1'
#
loop_
_entity.id
_entity.type
_entity.pdbx_description
1 polymer ?
#
loop_
_entity_poly.entity_id
_entity_poly.type
_entity_poly.pdbx_seq_one_letter_code
_entity_poly.pdbx_strand_id
1 'polypeptide(L)'
;MRTNFGLTKPTKKFIVLTGGEPMLQVDSSLISELHSLNFEIAIETNGTIICPPKIDWICVSPKAGTKIAQKTGNELKVIYPQPGLNFSKLLTLSFEYFLIQPMDGPNVEANTAASVEFCKDNPSWRLSLQTHKQLGLK
;
A
#
# COMPACT_ATOMS: atom_id res chain seq x y z
N MET A 1 -2.21 8.44 -48.54
CA MET A 1 -2.71 8.39 -47.15
C MET A 1 -1.62 7.80 -46.28
N ARG A 2 -0.97 8.60 -45.43
CA ARG A 2 -0.09 8.08 -44.37
C ARG A 2 -0.98 7.77 -43.18
N THR A 3 -1.17 6.50 -42.88
CA THR A 3 -1.80 6.04 -41.65
C THR A 3 -0.85 6.38 -40.49
N ASN A 4 -1.22 7.37 -39.68
CA ASN A 4 -0.57 7.62 -38.39
C ASN A 4 -0.84 6.41 -37.50
N PHE A 5 0.16 5.53 -37.36
CA PHE A 5 0.21 4.64 -36.20
C PHE A 5 0.27 5.53 -34.96
N GLY A 6 -0.77 5.43 -34.11
CA GLY A 6 -0.88 6.21 -32.88
C GLY A 6 0.41 6.09 -32.09
N LEU A 7 1.01 7.24 -31.77
CA LEU A 7 2.16 7.34 -30.89
C LEU A 7 1.81 6.62 -29.59
N THR A 8 2.44 5.47 -29.35
CA THR A 8 2.36 4.77 -28.07
C THR A 8 2.85 5.73 -27.01
N LYS A 9 1.96 6.16 -26.11
CA LYS A 9 2.31 6.98 -24.96
C LYS A 9 3.48 6.28 -24.26
N PRO A 10 4.63 6.94 -24.03
CA PRO A 10 5.74 6.28 -23.37
C PRO A 10 5.26 5.73 -22.03
N THR A 11 5.47 4.44 -21.80
CA THR A 11 5.11 3.78 -20.55
C THR A 11 5.90 4.43 -19.42
N LYS A 12 5.20 4.97 -18.42
CA LYS A 12 5.87 5.45 -17.21
C LYS A 12 6.55 4.27 -16.54
N LYS A 13 7.77 4.49 -16.06
CA LYS A 13 8.44 3.52 -15.18
C LYS A 13 7.72 3.53 -13.84
N PHE A 14 7.74 2.44 -13.11
CA PHE A 14 7.09 2.36 -11.80
C PHE A 14 8.12 1.96 -10.73
N ILE A 15 8.09 2.64 -9.60
CA ILE A 15 8.94 2.34 -8.45
C ILE A 15 8.10 2.29 -7.17
N VAL A 16 8.38 1.29 -6.33
CA VAL A 16 7.80 1.19 -4.99
C VAL A 16 8.89 1.48 -3.97
N LEU A 17 8.74 2.59 -3.26
CA LEU A 17 9.60 2.96 -2.14
C LEU A 17 9.09 2.25 -0.88
N THR A 18 9.94 1.40 -0.31
CA THR A 18 9.60 0.55 0.84
C THR A 18 10.85 0.30 1.71
N GLY A 19 10.80 -0.72 2.58
CA GLY A 19 11.82 -1.08 3.55
C GLY A 19 11.68 -0.29 4.85
N GLY A 20 12.15 -0.83 5.97
CA GLY A 20 12.04 -0.19 7.30
C GLY A 20 10.78 0.66 7.47
N GLU A 21 10.98 1.95 7.74
CA GLU A 21 10.01 3.00 7.41
C GLU A 21 10.62 3.92 6.34
N PRO A 22 10.11 3.96 5.10
CA PRO A 22 10.72 4.72 4.03
C PRO A 22 10.72 6.23 4.30
N MET A 23 9.73 6.75 5.02
CA MET A 23 9.66 8.19 5.33
C MET A 23 10.76 8.69 6.29
N LEU A 24 11.61 7.80 6.81
CA LEU A 24 12.84 8.20 7.52
C LEU A 24 13.95 8.66 6.58
N GLN A 25 13.85 8.36 5.28
CA GLN A 25 14.92 8.59 4.29
C GLN A 25 14.41 9.28 3.02
N VAL A 26 13.16 9.04 2.62
CA VAL A 26 12.57 9.63 1.41
C VAL A 26 12.33 11.12 1.62
N ASP A 27 12.94 11.93 0.77
CA ASP A 27 12.82 13.39 0.76
C ASP A 27 12.33 13.94 -0.59
N SER A 28 12.08 15.25 -0.63
CA SER A 28 11.63 15.96 -1.83
C SER A 28 12.63 15.91 -2.98
N SER A 29 13.93 15.76 -2.70
CA SER A 29 14.98 15.72 -3.72
C SER A 29 14.90 14.40 -4.48
N LEU A 30 14.82 13.27 -3.77
CA LEU A 30 14.66 11.95 -4.35
C LEU A 30 13.38 11.86 -5.19
N ILE A 31 12.25 12.35 -4.67
CA ILE A 31 10.96 12.35 -5.38
C ILE A 31 11.07 13.13 -6.70
N SER A 32 11.66 14.33 -6.65
CA SER A 32 11.80 15.18 -7.84
C SER A 32 12.68 14.53 -8.90
N GLU A 33 13.76 13.86 -8.50
CA GLU A 33 14.66 13.17 -9.43
C GLU A 33 14.01 11.92 -10.05
N LEU A 34 13.27 11.12 -9.26
CA LEU A 34 12.52 9.99 -9.80
C LEU A 34 11.47 10.44 -10.83
N HIS A 35 10.77 11.54 -10.55
CA HIS A 35 9.84 12.15 -11.49
C HIS A 35 10.53 12.69 -12.75
N SER A 36 11.72 13.32 -12.62
CA SER A 36 12.51 13.78 -13.78
C SER A 36 12.91 12.62 -14.70
N LEU A 37 13.12 11.44 -14.12
CA LEU A 37 13.39 10.18 -14.80
C LEU A 37 12.13 9.44 -15.28
N ASN A 38 10.96 10.09 -15.24
CA ASN A 38 9.65 9.57 -15.68
C ASN A 38 9.20 8.31 -14.91
N PHE A 39 9.48 8.24 -13.62
CA PHE A 39 8.85 7.27 -12.72
C PHE A 39 7.50 7.77 -12.19
N GLU A 40 6.58 6.83 -12.02
CA GLU A 40 5.46 6.90 -11.09
C GLU A 40 5.89 6.25 -9.77
N ILE A 41 5.62 6.93 -8.67
CA ILE A 41 6.15 6.59 -7.34
C ILE A 41 5.02 6.10 -6.45
N ALA A 42 5.10 4.84 -6.04
CA ALA A 42 4.35 4.30 -4.92
C ALA A 42 5.20 4.27 -3.65
N ILE A 43 4.56 4.42 -2.49
CA ILE A 43 5.20 4.22 -1.18
C ILE A 43 4.40 3.25 -0.31
N GLU A 44 5.12 2.39 0.40
CA GLU A 44 4.58 1.46 1.40
C GLU A 44 5.11 1.87 2.78
N THR A 45 4.29 2.56 3.57
CA THR A 45 4.67 3.17 4.86
C THR A 45 3.85 2.60 6.02
N ASN A 46 4.39 2.64 7.24
CA ASN A 46 3.62 2.36 8.46
C ASN A 46 2.66 3.51 8.85
N GLY A 47 2.77 4.68 8.19
CA GLY A 47 1.88 5.82 8.36
C GLY A 47 2.14 6.70 9.60
N THR A 48 3.23 6.45 10.33
CA THR A 48 3.63 7.27 11.50
C THR A 48 4.22 8.63 11.13
N ILE A 49 4.65 8.79 9.87
CA ILE A 49 5.18 10.03 9.29
C ILE A 49 4.33 10.41 8.08
N ILE A 50 4.05 11.71 7.93
CA ILE A 50 3.28 12.23 6.79
C ILE A 50 4.16 12.20 5.54
N CYS A 51 3.63 11.63 4.46
CA CYS A 51 4.29 11.64 3.16
C CYS A 51 4.29 13.06 2.58
N PRO A 52 5.39 13.52 1.97
CA PRO A 52 5.42 14.79 1.26
C PRO A 52 4.44 14.77 0.08
N PRO A 53 3.98 15.95 -0.37
CA PRO A 53 3.19 16.03 -1.58
C PRO A 53 3.98 15.47 -2.78
N LYS A 54 3.28 15.02 -3.82
CA LYS A 54 3.81 14.44 -5.07
C LYS A 54 4.24 12.97 -5.02
N ILE A 55 4.00 12.23 -3.94
CA ILE A 55 3.96 10.76 -4.07
C ILE A 55 2.67 10.39 -4.80
N ASP A 56 2.78 9.61 -5.88
CA ASP A 56 1.66 9.32 -6.78
C ASP A 56 0.69 8.29 -6.17
N TRP A 57 1.22 7.32 -5.41
CA TRP A 57 0.44 6.27 -4.75
C TRP A 57 0.90 6.02 -3.31
N ILE A 58 0.02 6.22 -2.34
CA ILE A 58 0.30 6.02 -0.92
C ILE A 58 -0.46 4.80 -0.40
N CYS A 59 0.28 3.76 -0.02
CA CYS A 59 -0.22 2.64 0.76
C CYS A 59 0.25 2.77 2.22
N VAL A 60 -0.70 2.86 3.15
CA VAL A 60 -0.46 2.89 4.59
C VAL A 60 -0.80 1.55 5.22
N SER A 61 0.17 0.93 5.88
CA SER A 61 -0.01 -0.31 6.64
C SER A 61 0.19 -0.05 8.14
N PRO A 62 -0.86 0.39 8.87
CA PRO A 62 -0.73 0.78 10.26
C PRO A 62 -0.34 -0.42 11.14
N LYS A 63 0.34 -0.14 12.26
CA LYS A 63 0.70 -1.14 13.27
C LYS A 63 -0.03 -0.83 14.57
N ALA A 64 -0.56 -1.87 15.23
CA ALA A 64 -1.16 -1.73 16.56
C ALA A 64 -0.19 -1.04 17.53
N GLY A 65 -0.73 -0.18 18.40
CA GLY A 65 0.06 0.59 19.37
C GLY A 65 0.75 1.84 18.82
N THR A 66 0.66 2.12 17.51
CA THR A 66 1.25 3.34 16.90
C THR A 66 0.21 4.42 16.62
N LYS A 67 0.64 5.68 16.62
CA LYS A 67 -0.18 6.81 16.17
C LYS A 67 -0.09 6.94 14.64
N ILE A 68 -1.23 6.87 13.97
CA ILE A 68 -1.34 7.12 12.53
C ILE A 68 -1.34 8.63 12.28
N ALA A 69 -0.28 9.12 11.64
CA ALA A 69 -0.15 10.52 11.23
C ALA A 69 -0.67 10.74 9.80
N GLN A 70 -0.37 9.82 8.88
CA GLN A 70 -0.88 9.83 7.51
C GLN A 70 -2.33 9.33 7.48
N LYS A 71 -3.29 10.25 7.39
CA LYS A 71 -4.73 9.97 7.46
C LYS A 71 -5.42 9.89 6.10
N THR A 72 -4.67 10.15 5.04
CA THR A 72 -5.15 10.15 3.66
C THR A 72 -4.23 9.34 2.76
N GLY A 73 -4.74 8.79 1.68
CA GLY A 73 -3.92 8.05 0.71
C GLY A 73 -4.78 7.21 -0.23
N ASN A 74 -4.15 6.33 -1.01
CA ASN A 74 -4.84 5.47 -1.95
C ASN A 74 -5.30 4.19 -1.24
N GLU A 75 -4.41 3.54 -0.49
CA GLU A 75 -4.69 2.26 0.17
C GLU A 75 -4.41 2.31 1.67
N LEU A 76 -5.32 1.78 2.47
CA LEU A 76 -5.07 1.40 3.86
C LEU A 76 -5.04 -0.13 3.95
N LYS A 77 -3.84 -0.71 4.12
CA LYS A 77 -3.60 -2.16 4.08
C LYS A 77 -3.21 -2.72 5.45
N VAL A 78 -4.18 -3.31 6.14
CA VAL A 78 -3.97 -3.88 7.47
C VAL A 78 -3.46 -5.32 7.37
N ILE A 79 -2.37 -5.61 8.07
CA ILE A 79 -1.91 -6.98 8.29
C ILE A 79 -2.81 -7.63 9.34
N TYR A 80 -3.38 -8.80 9.04
CA TYR A 80 -4.39 -9.46 9.87
C TYR A 80 -3.99 -10.91 10.22
N PRO A 81 -4.21 -11.39 11.46
CA PRO A 81 -4.83 -10.68 12.58
C PRO A 81 -3.87 -9.70 13.25
N GLN A 82 -4.41 -8.61 13.81
CA GLN A 82 -3.62 -7.64 14.58
C GLN A 82 -4.44 -7.09 15.75
N PRO A 83 -4.39 -7.74 16.92
CA PRO A 83 -5.08 -7.28 18.12
C PRO A 83 -4.71 -5.85 18.50
N GLY A 84 -5.70 -5.09 18.99
CA GLY A 84 -5.50 -3.70 19.40
C GLY A 84 -5.70 -2.65 18.30
N LEU A 85 -5.89 -3.06 17.04
CA LEU A 85 -6.41 -2.15 16.00
C LEU A 85 -7.94 -2.01 16.10
N ASN A 86 -8.42 -0.78 15.94
CA ASN A 86 -9.84 -0.47 15.86
C ASN A 86 -10.25 -0.24 14.40
N PHE A 87 -10.82 -1.26 13.76
CA PHE A 87 -11.19 -1.24 12.34
C PHE A 87 -12.27 -0.20 12.01
N SER A 88 -13.24 0.01 12.90
CA SER A 88 -14.27 1.05 12.72
C SER A 88 -13.66 2.45 12.68
N LYS A 89 -12.65 2.72 13.52
CA LYS A 89 -11.90 3.98 13.49
C LYS A 89 -11.03 4.13 12.24
N LEU A 90 -10.50 3.03 11.72
CA LEU A 90 -9.74 3.05 10.46
C LEU A 90 -10.61 3.46 9.27
N LEU A 91 -11.87 3.00 9.24
CA LEU A 91 -12.84 3.37 8.19
C LEU A 91 -13.22 4.86 8.20
N THR A 92 -12.90 5.63 9.25
CA THR A 92 -13.11 7.09 9.25
C THR A 92 -11.97 7.86 8.60
N LEU A 93 -10.89 7.19 8.19
CA LEU A 93 -9.77 7.80 7.47
C LEU A 93 -10.10 7.93 5.99
N SER A 94 -9.40 8.80 5.26
CA SER A 94 -9.72 9.09 3.86
C SER A 94 -8.82 8.29 2.92
N PHE A 95 -9.21 7.04 2.66
CA PHE A 95 -8.54 6.15 1.72
C PHE A 95 -9.51 5.64 0.66
N GLU A 96 -9.00 5.38 -0.55
CA GLU A 96 -9.81 4.83 -1.65
C GLU A 96 -10.08 3.34 -1.46
N TYR A 97 -9.10 2.60 -0.95
CA TYR A 97 -9.20 1.16 -0.72
C TYR A 97 -8.85 0.80 0.72
N PHE A 98 -9.70 -0.02 1.32
CA PHE A 98 -9.46 -0.65 2.62
C PHE A 98 -9.16 -2.13 2.39
N LEU A 99 -7.95 -2.55 2.76
CA LEU A 99 -7.41 -3.86 2.41
C LEU A 99 -7.03 -4.64 3.67
N ILE A 100 -7.29 -5.94 3.65
CA ILE A 100 -6.84 -6.91 4.65
C ILE A 100 -5.85 -7.84 3.98
N GLN A 101 -4.65 -7.90 4.56
CA GLN A 101 -3.60 -8.81 4.11
C GLN A 101 -3.30 -9.84 5.21
N PRO A 102 -3.36 -11.14 4.91
CA PRO A 102 -2.98 -12.17 5.86
C PRO A 102 -1.55 -11.96 6.36
N MET A 103 -1.36 -12.07 7.67
CA MET A 103 -0.05 -12.12 8.29
C MET A 103 0.67 -13.39 7.84
N ASP A 104 1.84 -13.21 7.25
CA ASP A 104 2.71 -14.31 6.90
C ASP A 104 3.41 -14.92 8.13
N GLY A 105 3.93 -16.13 7.99
CA GLY A 105 4.63 -16.86 9.04
C GLY A 105 4.05 -18.26 9.27
N PRO A 106 4.33 -18.88 10.43
CA PRO A 106 3.94 -20.25 10.72
C PRO A 106 2.43 -20.52 10.62
N ASN A 107 1.61 -19.49 10.82
CA ASN A 107 0.15 -19.57 10.84
C ASN A 107 -0.50 -19.03 9.56
N VAL A 108 0.23 -18.92 8.45
CA VAL A 108 -0.25 -18.25 7.22
C VAL A 108 -1.57 -18.83 6.69
N GLU A 109 -1.78 -20.14 6.75
CA GLU A 109 -3.03 -20.78 6.31
C GLU A 109 -4.22 -20.32 7.16
N ALA A 110 -4.06 -20.37 8.49
CA ALA A 110 -5.08 -19.92 9.44
C ALA A 110 -5.35 -18.42 9.30
N ASN A 111 -4.30 -17.60 9.16
CA ASN A 111 -4.42 -16.16 8.97
C ASN A 111 -5.11 -15.82 7.65
N THR A 112 -4.87 -16.60 6.60
CA THR A 112 -5.53 -16.43 5.30
C THR A 112 -7.02 -16.73 5.41
N ALA A 113 -7.39 -17.86 6.02
CA ALA A 113 -8.80 -18.21 6.26
C ALA A 113 -9.50 -17.13 7.10
N ALA A 114 -8.89 -16.68 8.19
CA ALA A 114 -9.45 -15.64 9.04
C ALA A 114 -9.60 -14.28 8.31
N SER A 115 -8.66 -13.94 7.44
CA SER A 115 -8.74 -12.72 6.61
C SER A 115 -9.87 -12.79 5.59
N VAL A 116 -10.11 -13.97 5.00
CA VAL A 116 -11.22 -14.19 4.07
C VAL A 116 -12.56 -14.02 4.79
N GLU A 117 -12.74 -14.67 5.94
CA GLU A 117 -13.97 -14.54 6.73
C GLU A 117 -14.20 -13.10 7.19
N PHE A 118 -13.14 -12.40 7.65
CA PHE A 118 -13.25 -11.00 8.03
C PHE A 118 -13.76 -10.13 6.87
N CYS A 119 -13.23 -10.29 5.65
CA CYS A 119 -13.68 -9.52 4.49
C CYS A 119 -15.12 -9.86 4.07
N LYS A 120 -15.55 -11.12 4.22
CA LYS A 120 -16.96 -11.50 3.95
C LYS A 120 -17.91 -10.80 4.92
N ASP A 121 -17.54 -10.72 6.19
CA ASP A 121 -18.35 -10.07 7.23
C ASP A 121 -18.27 -8.54 7.17
N ASN A 122 -17.23 -7.98 6.56
CA ASN A 122 -16.95 -6.55 6.51
C ASN A 122 -16.69 -6.10 5.06
N PRO A 123 -17.74 -5.96 4.21
CA PRO A 123 -17.60 -5.78 2.76
C PRO A 123 -16.94 -4.45 2.32
N SER A 124 -16.77 -3.49 3.25
CA SER A 124 -15.93 -2.31 3.02
C SER A 124 -14.45 -2.67 2.83
N TRP A 125 -14.03 -3.84 3.31
CA TRP A 125 -12.67 -4.35 3.24
C TRP A 125 -12.51 -5.39 2.12
N ARG A 126 -11.37 -5.36 1.44
CA ARG A 126 -11.02 -6.31 0.38
C ARG A 126 -9.79 -7.12 0.75
N LEU A 127 -9.71 -8.35 0.29
CA LEU A 127 -8.55 -9.20 0.51
C LEU A 127 -7.37 -8.75 -0.38
N SER A 128 -6.18 -8.65 0.20
CA SER A 128 -4.90 -8.42 -0.47
C SER A 128 -3.96 -9.59 -0.16
N LEU A 129 -3.42 -10.24 -1.18
CA LEU A 129 -2.57 -11.42 -1.02
C LEU A 129 -1.11 -11.10 -1.38
N GLN A 130 -0.18 -11.73 -0.67
CA GLN A 130 1.25 -11.68 -1.01
C GLN A 130 1.56 -12.66 -2.15
N THR A 131 1.05 -12.38 -3.34
CA THR A 131 1.12 -13.29 -4.50
C THR A 131 2.56 -13.64 -4.90
N HIS A 132 3.52 -12.72 -4.74
CA HIS A 132 4.94 -12.99 -5.00
C HIS A 132 5.45 -14.21 -4.20
N LYS A 133 5.03 -14.37 -2.93
CA LYS A 133 5.42 -15.52 -2.10
C LYS A 133 4.77 -16.81 -2.59
N GLN A 134 3.49 -16.75 -2.96
CA GLN A 134 2.75 -17.90 -3.51
C GLN A 134 3.37 -18.38 -4.83
N LEU A 135 3.94 -17.46 -5.60
CA LEU A 135 4.64 -17.73 -6.85
C LEU A 135 6.13 -18.10 -6.66
N GLY A 136 6.64 -18.10 -5.42
CA GLY A 136 8.04 -18.40 -5.13
C GLY A 136 9.04 -17.32 -5.55
N LEU A 137 8.57 -16.08 -5.77
CA LEU A 137 9.40 -14.91 -6.08
C LEU A 137 9.92 -14.27 -4.80
N LYS A 138 11.20 -13.90 -4.78
CA LYS A 138 11.89 -13.21 -3.68
C LYS A 138 12.39 -11.85 -4.14
#